data_AF-A0A7J3U4Z5-F1
#
_entry.id   AF-A0A7J3U4Z5-F1
#
_cell.length_a   1.000
_cell.length_b   1.000
_cell.length_c   1.000
_cell.angle_alpha   90.00
_cell.angle_beta   90.00
_cell.angle_gamma   90.00
#
_symmetry.space_group_name_H-M   'P 1'
#
loop_
_entity.id
_entity.type
_entity.pdbx_description
1 polymer ?
#
loop_
_entity_poly.entity_id
_entity_poly.type
_entity_poly.pdbx_seq_one_letter_code
_entity_poly.pdbx_strand_id
1 'polypeptide(L)' 'TRARIFKDIHVSGHASREDIRDLIKIVSPNTIIPAHGNMQKLASVATLALGMGYRLGTDVHLLQNGQKVIIDRM' A
#
# COMPACT_ATOMS: atom_id res chain seq x y z
N THR A 1 22.09 -24.55 34.01
CA THR A 1 20.70 -24.36 33.53
C THR A 1 20.74 -23.94 32.07
N ARG A 2 19.98 -24.58 31.18
CA ARG A 2 19.87 -24.19 29.75
C ARG A 2 18.54 -23.44 29.53
N ALA A 3 18.56 -22.38 28.74
CA ALA A 3 17.35 -21.63 28.35
C ALA A 3 16.65 -22.27 27.14
N ARG A 4 15.33 -22.14 27.05
CA ARG A 4 14.51 -22.50 25.88
C ARG A 4 14.00 -21.22 25.21
N ILE A 5 14.17 -21.11 23.89
CA ILE A 5 13.75 -19.94 23.10
C ILE A 5 12.51 -20.32 22.29
N PHE A 6 11.47 -19.50 22.39
CA PHE A 6 10.25 -19.62 21.59
C PHE A 6 10.19 -18.41 20.66
N LYS A 7 10.16 -18.66 19.36
CA LYS A 7 10.08 -17.64 18.30
C LYS A 7 8.64 -17.52 17.79
N ASP A 8 8.38 -16.47 17.03
CA ASP A 8 7.13 -16.27 16.27
C ASP A 8 5.87 -16.16 17.14
N ILE A 9 6.01 -15.63 18.36
CA ILE A 9 4.90 -15.35 19.29
C ILE A 9 4.21 -13.99 19.04
N HIS A 10 4.46 -13.37 17.88
CA HIS A 10 3.94 -12.05 17.50
C HIS A 10 3.49 -12.06 16.03
N VAL A 11 2.51 -11.23 15.70
CA VAL A 11 2.02 -11.02 14.33
C VAL A 11 2.04 -9.53 13.98
N SER A 12 2.15 -9.24 12.68
CA SER A 12 2.02 -7.87 12.18
C SER A 12 0.62 -7.32 12.48
N GLY A 13 0.56 -6.05 12.90
CA GLY A 13 -0.70 -5.29 13.00
C GLY A 13 -1.08 -4.55 11.70
N HIS A 14 -0.27 -4.65 10.65
CA HIS A 14 -0.50 -3.97 9.37
C HIS A 14 -1.06 -4.92 8.30
N ALA A 15 -1.89 -4.36 7.42
CA ALA A 15 -2.40 -5.03 6.24
C ALA A 15 -1.26 -5.58 5.36
N SER A 16 -1.38 -6.85 5.01
CA SER A 16 -0.54 -7.51 4.01
C SER A 16 -0.97 -7.14 2.59
N ARG A 17 -0.22 -7.62 1.59
CA ARG A 17 -0.50 -7.33 0.18
C ARG A 17 -1.93 -7.74 -0.25
N GLU A 18 -2.42 -8.86 0.25
CA GLU A 18 -3.75 -9.38 -0.11
C GLU A 18 -4.85 -8.62 0.60
N ASP A 19 -4.64 -8.21 1.86
CA ASP A 19 -5.58 -7.34 2.57
C ASP A 19 -5.76 -6.00 1.85
N ILE A 20 -4.67 -5.44 1.30
CA ILE A 20 -4.73 -4.22 0.49
C ILE A 20 -5.46 -4.47 -0.83
N ARG A 21 -5.29 -5.64 -1.45
CA ARG A 21 -6.03 -6.01 -2.68
C ARG A 21 -7.53 -6.06 -2.42
N ASP A 22 -7.92 -6.68 -1.31
CA ASP A 22 -9.31 -6.78 -0.92
C ASP A 22 -9.88 -5.40 -0.59
N LEU A 23 -9.12 -4.55 0.10
CA LEU A 23 -9.51 -3.16 0.33
C LEU A 23 -9.77 -2.42 -1.00
N ILE A 24 -8.87 -2.52 -1.98
CA ILE A 24 -9.04 -1.91 -3.31
C ILE A 24 -10.31 -2.42 -4.00
N LYS A 25 -10.59 -3.73 -3.93
CA LYS A 25 -11.81 -4.31 -4.52
C LYS A 25 -13.08 -3.81 -3.83
N ILE A 26 -13.07 -3.74 -2.49
CA ILE A 26 -14.23 -3.32 -1.70
C ILE A 26 -14.58 -1.86 -2.00
N VAL A 27 -13.59 -0.96 -1.98
CA VAL A 27 -13.84 0.48 -2.12
C VAL A 27 -13.83 0.95 -3.58
N SER A 28 -13.30 0.15 -4.51
CA SER A 28 -13.22 0.43 -5.95
C SER A 28 -12.82 1.88 -6.26
N PRO A 29 -11.65 2.34 -5.77
CA PRO A 29 -11.31 3.75 -5.81
C PRO A 29 -11.04 4.22 -7.24
N ASN A 30 -11.32 5.49 -7.55
CA ASN A 30 -10.83 6.12 -8.78
C ASN A 30 -9.35 6.51 -8.69
N THR A 31 -8.88 6.85 -7.48
CA THR A 31 -7.51 7.32 -7.23
C THR A 31 -6.93 6.66 -5.99
N ILE A 32 -5.68 6.20 -6.09
CA ILE A 32 -4.92 5.56 -5.01
C ILE A 32 -3.66 6.38 -4.73
N ILE A 33 -3.47 6.76 -3.47
CA ILE A 33 -2.25 7.43 -2.99
C ILE A 33 -1.67 6.58 -1.85
N PRO A 34 -0.66 5.73 -2.10
CA PRO A 34 0.01 4.98 -1.06
C PRO A 34 0.72 5.92 -0.08
N ALA A 35 0.61 5.63 1.22
CA ALA A 35 1.24 6.42 2.28
C ALA A 35 1.76 5.53 3.43
N HIS A 36 2.36 6.16 4.45
CA HIS A 36 2.81 5.51 5.69
C HIS A 36 3.87 4.40 5.48
N GLY A 37 4.89 4.72 4.68
CA GLY A 37 6.01 3.82 4.42
C GLY A 37 7.15 4.52 3.70
N ASN A 38 8.29 3.84 3.59
CA ASN A 38 9.36 4.26 2.70
C ASN A 38 8.95 4.04 1.23
N MET A 39 9.68 4.64 0.29
CA MET A 39 9.36 4.57 -1.13
C MET A 39 9.22 3.13 -1.65
N GLN A 40 9.97 2.18 -1.10
CA GLN A 40 9.88 0.75 -1.46
C GLN A 40 8.52 0.15 -1.09
N LYS A 41 8.00 0.45 0.11
CA LYS A 41 6.65 0.03 0.52
C LYS A 41 5.57 0.73 -0.30
N LEU A 42 5.73 2.02 -0.60
CA LEU A 42 4.76 2.73 -1.42
C LEU A 42 4.72 2.16 -2.85
N ALA A 43 5.89 1.89 -3.43
CA ALA A 43 6.03 1.28 -4.75
C ALA A 43 5.41 -0.12 -4.80
N SER A 44 5.45 -0.91 -3.73
CA SER A 44 4.83 -2.25 -3.73
C SER A 44 3.30 -2.19 -3.80
N VAL A 45 2.67 -1.19 -3.17
CA VAL A 45 1.24 -0.90 -3.30
C VAL A 45 0.91 -0.40 -4.69
N ALA A 46 1.74 0.49 -5.26
CA ALA A 46 1.56 0.94 -6.64
C ALA A 46 1.62 -0.24 -7.62
N THR A 47 2.62 -1.12 -7.51
CA THR A 47 2.75 -2.33 -8.34
C THR A 47 1.54 -3.26 -8.17
N LEU A 48 0.96 -3.37 -6.97
CA LEU A 48 -0.30 -4.10 -6.78
C LEU A 48 -1.44 -3.48 -7.60
N ALA A 49 -1.67 -2.17 -7.43
CA ALA A 49 -2.73 -1.45 -8.13
C ALA A 49 -2.58 -1.53 -9.65
N LEU A 50 -1.36 -1.41 -10.18
CA LEU A 50 -1.08 -1.57 -11.61
C LEU A 50 -1.50 -2.96 -12.13
N GLY A 51 -1.18 -4.02 -11.38
CA GLY A 51 -1.63 -5.38 -11.70
C GLY A 51 -3.15 -5.56 -11.63
N MET A 52 -3.87 -4.63 -11.01
CA MET A 52 -5.33 -4.60 -10.92
C MET A 52 -5.97 -3.68 -11.98
N GLY A 53 -5.20 -3.15 -12.92
CA GLY A 53 -5.71 -2.33 -14.03
C GLY A 53 -5.66 -0.82 -13.80
N TYR A 54 -5.13 -0.36 -12.67
CA TYR A 54 -4.88 1.07 -12.44
C TYR A 54 -3.66 1.54 -13.24
N ARG A 55 -3.55 2.84 -13.51
CA ARG A 55 -2.44 3.45 -14.25
C ARG A 55 -1.65 4.42 -13.38
N LEU A 56 -0.33 4.28 -13.40
CA LEU A 56 0.58 5.18 -12.68
C LEU A 56 0.50 6.59 -13.27
N GLY A 57 0.45 7.61 -12.42
CA GLY A 57 0.38 9.01 -12.83
C GLY A 57 -1.03 9.50 -13.18
N THR A 58 -2.00 8.60 -13.39
CA THR A 58 -3.40 8.95 -13.61
C THR A 58 -4.29 8.50 -12.45
N ASP A 59 -4.24 7.21 -12.13
CA ASP A 59 -5.10 6.60 -11.12
C ASP A 59 -4.30 6.28 -9.83
N VAL A 60 -2.98 6.14 -9.92
CA VAL A 60 -2.07 5.90 -8.78
C VAL A 60 -1.00 6.99 -8.72
N HIS A 61 -0.83 7.61 -7.55
CA HIS A 61 0.17 8.67 -7.35
C HIS A 61 1.13 8.33 -6.21
N LEU A 62 2.42 8.26 -6.51
CA LEU A 62 3.49 8.15 -5.53
C LEU A 62 3.99 9.55 -5.19
N LEU A 63 3.93 9.90 -3.91
CA LEU A 63 4.31 11.22 -3.41
C LEU A 63 5.40 11.11 -2.35
N GLN A 64 6.24 12.13 -2.30
CA GLN A 64 7.18 12.41 -1.22
C GLN A 64 6.61 13.51 -0.31
N ASN A 65 7.15 13.60 0.92
CA ASN A 65 6.76 14.63 1.86
C ASN A 65 6.91 16.03 1.24
N GLY A 66 5.84 16.84 1.34
CA GLY A 66 5.79 18.18 0.77
C GLY A 66 5.30 18.26 -0.68
N GLN A 67 5.20 17.14 -1.39
CA GLN A 67 4.59 17.12 -2.73
C GLN A 67 3.06 17.19 -2.64
N LYS A 68 2.45 17.70 -3.70
CA LYS A 68 1.00 17.84 -3.84
C LYS A 68 0.55 17.14 -5.13
N VAL A 69 -0.63 16.55 -5.09
CA VAL A 69 -1.36 16.09 -6.27
C VAL A 69 -2.71 16.81 -6.29
N ILE A 70 -3.10 17.31 -7.46
CA ILE A 70 -4.42 17.88 -7.68
C ILE A 70 -5.24 16.79 -8.35
N ILE A 71 -6.32 16.39 -7.71
CA ILE A 71 -7.29 15.45 -8.29
C ILE A 71 -8.44 16.32 -8.78
N ASP A 72 -8.47 16.56 -10.08
CA ASP A 72 -9.60 17.23 -10.73
C ASP A 72 -10.63 16.17 -11.11
N ARG A 73 -11.87 16.35 -10.67
CA ARG A 73 -12.99 15.52 -11.10
C ARG A 73 -13.64 16.24 -12.26
N MET A 74 -13.44 15.73 -13.48
CA MET A 74 -14.39 15.98 -14.55
C MET A 74 -15.76 15.40 -14.20
#